data_AF-A0A538C8H8-F1
#
_entry.id   AF-A0A538C8H8-F1
#
_cell.length_a   1.000
_cell.length_b   1.000
_cell.length_c   1.000
_cell.angle_alpha   90.00
_cell.angle_beta   90.00
_cell.angle_gamma   90.00
#
_symmetry.space_group_name_H-M   'P 1'
#
loop_
_entity.id
_entity.type
_entity.pdbx_description
1 polymer ?
#
loop_
_entity_poly.entity_id
_entity_poly.type
_entity_poly.pdbx_seq_one_letter_code
_entity_poly.pdbx_strand_id
1 'polypeptide(L)'
;MSELDLRAYCDAVLRVFQRQGWRDPDDAASAITLAVAASDTRTIDAVDIGYITPRDFLERNQIDAQRLRRALSDALSGTRIGSASSDVQLLRIDEIDSFATVRAIDARAVAAFSTPLQINERVIKHCVHTVIGDPYIGRDWGGERSDIESDRVQLGGRRVASAFLLKGRSVQGPLYGSELGKRGDQIVRLLSQRAQLSVVQHVHEVPNETRDQLRYGVIALRTTGAVPNAQASVWDGVDTARLLLAAGYIGTDGTLTEIGQQADDQLRSQSG
;
A
#
# COMPACT_ATOMS: atom_id res chain seq x y z
N MET A 1 -0.60 29.27 10.42
CA MET A 1 -0.43 28.11 9.54
C MET A 1 -1.76 27.87 8.85
N SER A 2 -1.82 27.93 7.53
CA SER A 2 -3.02 27.62 6.74
C SER A 2 -3.21 26.11 6.61
N GLU A 3 -4.45 25.66 6.62
CA GLU A 3 -4.79 24.25 6.47
C GLU A 3 -5.45 24.04 5.11
N LEU A 4 -4.94 23.08 4.33
CA LEU A 4 -5.53 22.63 3.07
C LEU A 4 -6.01 21.19 3.23
N ASP A 5 -7.14 20.87 2.61
CA ASP A 5 -7.45 19.46 2.38
C ASP A 5 -6.40 18.82 1.45
N LEU A 6 -6.37 17.49 1.43
CA LEU A 6 -5.33 16.74 0.73
C LEU A 6 -5.35 16.98 -0.79
N ARG A 7 -6.54 17.20 -1.38
CA ARG A 7 -6.70 17.49 -2.81
C ARG A 7 -6.16 18.89 -3.12
N ALA A 8 -6.57 19.89 -2.35
CA ALA A 8 -6.12 21.27 -2.49
C ALA A 8 -4.60 21.40 -2.27
N TYR A 9 -4.02 20.61 -1.37
CA TYR A 9 -2.58 20.53 -1.16
C TYR A 9 -1.86 19.92 -2.37
N CYS A 10 -2.37 18.79 -2.89
CA CYS A 10 -1.84 18.18 -4.11
C CYS A 10 -1.88 19.15 -5.29
N ASP A 11 -2.99 19.85 -5.48
CA ASP A 11 -3.14 20.90 -6.49
C ASP A 11 -2.13 22.03 -6.28
N ALA A 12 -1.81 22.37 -5.03
CA ALA A 12 -0.80 23.38 -4.72
C ALA A 12 0.61 22.92 -5.15
N VAL A 13 0.96 21.65 -4.93
CA VAL A 13 2.21 21.04 -5.43
C VAL A 13 2.24 21.09 -6.96
N LEU A 14 1.18 20.68 -7.64
CA LEU A 14 1.08 20.74 -9.11
C LEU A 14 1.21 22.17 -9.65
N ARG A 15 0.62 23.17 -8.96
CA ARG A 15 0.79 24.59 -9.32
C ARG A 15 2.23 25.07 -9.15
N VAL A 16 3.00 24.53 -8.21
CA VAL A 16 4.44 24.80 -8.13
C VAL A 16 5.14 24.25 -9.37
N PHE A 17 4.85 22.99 -9.74
CA PHE A 17 5.47 22.37 -10.91
C PHE A 17 5.15 23.14 -12.19
N GLN A 18 3.89 23.50 -12.40
CA GLN A 18 3.45 24.29 -13.54
C GLN A 18 4.17 25.65 -13.62
N ARG A 19 4.29 26.38 -12.51
CA ARG A 19 5.01 27.68 -12.46
C ARG A 19 6.49 27.54 -12.77
N GLN A 20 7.09 26.42 -12.41
CA GLN A 20 8.50 26.12 -12.70
C GLN A 20 8.70 25.51 -14.11
N GLY A 21 7.62 25.19 -14.83
CA GLY A 21 7.69 24.49 -16.12
C GLY A 21 8.06 23.02 -16.01
N TRP A 22 7.92 22.41 -14.82
CA TRP A 22 8.24 21.00 -14.59
C TRP A 22 7.11 20.09 -15.03
N ARG A 23 7.48 18.98 -15.68
CA ARG A 23 6.57 17.92 -16.09
C ARG A 23 6.55 16.83 -15.03
N ASP A 24 5.38 16.27 -14.77
CA ASP A 24 5.21 15.21 -13.79
C ASP A 24 4.74 13.87 -14.40
N PRO A 25 5.54 13.24 -15.28
CA PRO A 25 5.15 11.98 -15.90
C PRO A 25 5.14 10.81 -14.90
N ASP A 26 5.81 10.98 -13.77
CA ASP A 26 6.08 9.95 -12.75
C ASP A 26 5.29 10.17 -11.45
N ASP A 27 4.36 11.13 -11.44
CA ASP A 27 3.41 11.40 -10.34
C ASP A 27 4.11 11.70 -9.01
N ALA A 28 5.21 12.44 -9.13
CA ALA A 28 5.97 13.00 -8.01
C ALA A 28 5.10 13.87 -7.12
N ALA A 29 4.10 14.58 -7.67
CA ALA A 29 3.18 15.38 -6.89
C ALA A 29 2.39 14.52 -5.89
N SER A 30 1.90 13.35 -6.30
CA SER A 30 1.22 12.41 -5.39
C SER A 30 2.16 11.84 -4.35
N ALA A 31 3.36 11.41 -4.75
CA ALA A 31 4.36 10.86 -3.83
C ALA A 31 4.75 11.88 -2.74
N ILE A 32 4.94 13.14 -3.12
CA ILE A 32 5.24 14.24 -2.19
C ILE A 32 4.05 14.53 -1.28
N THR A 33 2.85 14.64 -1.84
CA THR A 33 1.63 14.91 -1.06
C THR A 33 1.39 13.83 -0.02
N LEU A 34 1.53 12.56 -0.41
CA LEU A 34 1.39 11.42 0.48
C LEU A 34 2.43 11.43 1.60
N ALA A 35 3.71 11.66 1.27
CA ALA A 35 4.75 11.72 2.28
C ALA A 35 4.49 12.84 3.30
N VAL A 36 4.03 14.01 2.84
CA VAL A 36 3.66 15.10 3.73
C VAL A 36 2.48 14.69 4.61
N ALA A 37 1.44 14.09 4.04
CA ALA A 37 0.25 13.67 4.80
C ALA A 37 0.59 12.59 5.85
N ALA A 38 1.59 11.76 5.57
CA ALA A 38 2.10 10.74 6.48
C ALA A 38 3.05 11.26 7.57
N SER A 39 3.56 12.50 7.44
CA SER A 39 4.46 13.10 8.43
C SER A 39 3.70 13.65 9.64
N ASP A 40 4.34 13.64 10.81
CA ASP A 40 3.72 14.07 12.09
C ASP A 40 3.17 15.49 12.03
N THR A 41 3.91 16.41 11.41
CA THR A 41 3.54 17.82 11.33
C THR A 41 2.64 18.13 10.13
N ARG A 42 2.55 17.21 9.16
CA ARG A 42 1.83 17.38 7.89
C ARG A 42 2.26 18.59 7.08
N THR A 43 3.55 18.90 7.14
CA THR A 43 4.17 20.02 6.42
C THR A 43 5.25 19.55 5.47
N ILE A 44 5.50 20.31 4.40
CA ILE A 44 6.53 19.99 3.41
C ILE A 44 7.94 19.90 4.01
N ASP A 45 8.21 20.69 5.05
CA ASP A 45 9.55 20.77 5.63
C ASP A 45 9.92 19.54 6.48
N ALA A 46 8.93 18.74 6.87
CA ALA A 46 9.10 17.52 7.66
C ALA A 46 9.48 16.28 6.85
N VAL A 47 9.52 16.37 5.52
CA VAL A 47 9.82 15.22 4.65
C VAL A 47 11.15 15.38 3.91
N ASP A 48 11.82 14.25 3.69
CA ASP A 48 13.00 14.17 2.81
C ASP A 48 12.54 14.05 1.35
N ILE A 49 12.29 15.20 0.73
CA ILE A 49 11.76 15.29 -0.64
C ILE A 49 12.66 14.57 -1.64
N GLY A 50 13.99 14.60 -1.44
CA GLY A 50 14.93 13.94 -2.34
C GLY A 50 14.79 12.42 -2.34
N TYR A 51 14.40 11.84 -1.21
CA TYR A 51 14.19 10.40 -1.09
C TYR A 51 12.86 9.93 -1.68
N ILE A 52 11.80 10.71 -1.49
CA ILE A 52 10.44 10.34 -1.94
C ILE A 52 10.19 10.65 -3.40
N THR A 53 10.95 11.58 -3.99
CA THR A 53 10.73 12.00 -5.38
C THR A 53 11.28 10.93 -6.33
N PRO A 54 10.48 10.47 -7.31
CA PRO A 54 10.98 9.59 -8.37
C PRO A 54 12.21 10.17 -9.06
N ARG A 55 13.26 9.34 -9.26
CA ARG A 55 14.50 9.80 -9.91
C ARG A 55 14.25 10.36 -11.30
N ASP A 56 13.42 9.69 -12.08
CA ASP A 56 13.00 10.11 -13.42
C ASP A 56 12.40 11.52 -13.44
N PHE A 57 11.66 11.93 -12.40
CA PHE A 57 11.12 13.30 -12.30
C PHE A 57 12.26 14.32 -12.23
N LEU A 58 13.27 14.09 -11.39
CA LEU A 58 14.41 14.99 -11.23
C LEU A 58 15.23 15.06 -12.52
N GLU A 59 15.53 13.89 -13.11
CA GLU A 59 16.32 13.77 -14.33
C GLU A 59 15.65 14.45 -15.53
N ARG A 60 14.36 14.18 -15.76
CA ARG A 60 13.61 14.74 -16.89
C ARG A 60 13.46 16.25 -16.80
N ASN A 61 13.31 16.78 -15.60
CA ASN A 61 13.19 18.21 -15.37
C ASN A 61 14.55 18.91 -15.24
N GLN A 62 15.66 18.15 -15.26
CA GLN A 62 17.03 18.65 -15.12
C GLN A 62 17.19 19.51 -13.85
N ILE A 63 16.63 19.01 -12.74
CA ILE A 63 16.72 19.63 -11.43
C ILE A 63 17.28 18.65 -10.41
N ASP A 64 17.91 19.16 -9.36
CA ASP A 64 18.27 18.37 -8.20
C ASP A 64 17.17 18.45 -7.11
N ALA A 65 17.31 17.59 -6.10
CA ALA A 65 16.40 17.55 -4.97
C ALA A 65 16.38 18.85 -4.15
N GLN A 66 17.49 19.60 -4.12
CA GLN A 66 17.59 20.85 -3.37
C GLN A 66 16.77 21.96 -4.03
N ARG A 67 16.81 22.07 -5.36
CA ARG A 67 16.01 23.00 -6.14
C ARG A 67 14.53 22.69 -6.01
N LEU A 68 14.14 21.42 -6.08
CA LEU A 68 12.77 20.97 -5.84
C LEU A 68 12.31 21.35 -4.42
N ARG A 69 13.12 21.01 -3.40
CA ARG A 69 12.84 21.33 -2.00
C ARG A 69 12.62 22.82 -1.80
N ARG A 70 13.53 23.67 -2.29
CA ARG A 70 13.40 25.13 -2.15
C ARG A 70 12.10 25.64 -2.77
N ALA A 71 11.80 25.25 -4.01
CA ALA A 71 10.58 25.72 -4.68
C ALA A 71 9.28 25.32 -3.94
N LEU A 72 9.25 24.11 -3.39
CA LEU A 72 8.11 23.64 -2.61
C LEU A 72 8.02 24.31 -1.23
N SER A 73 9.13 24.41 -0.50
CA SER A 73 9.18 25.13 0.78
C SER A 73 8.79 26.59 0.60
N ASP A 74 9.32 27.30 -0.40
CA ASP A 74 8.99 28.72 -0.65
C ASP A 74 7.48 28.92 -0.92
N ALA A 75 6.85 27.97 -1.61
CA ALA A 75 5.44 28.08 -1.99
C ALA A 75 4.46 27.55 -0.94
N LEU A 76 4.87 26.59 -0.12
CA LEU A 76 4.01 25.85 0.80
C LEU A 76 4.39 26.06 2.28
N SER A 77 5.42 26.86 2.57
CA SER A 77 5.77 27.20 3.94
C SER A 77 4.57 27.79 4.68
N GLY A 78 4.37 27.34 5.92
CA GLY A 78 3.22 27.74 6.72
C GLY A 78 1.88 27.16 6.26
N THR A 79 1.88 26.24 5.29
CA THR A 79 0.72 25.43 4.92
C THR A 79 0.90 24.00 5.44
N ARG A 80 -0.19 23.40 5.91
CA ARG A 80 -0.23 21.99 6.30
C ARG A 80 -1.40 21.27 5.65
N ILE A 81 -1.28 19.96 5.53
CA ILE A 81 -2.41 19.09 5.18
C ILE A 81 -3.27 18.93 6.45
N GLY A 82 -4.56 19.21 6.33
CA GLY A 82 -5.53 19.00 7.40
C GLY A 82 -5.79 17.52 7.69
N SER A 83 -6.73 17.23 8.58
CA SER A 83 -7.32 15.87 8.62
C SER A 83 -7.99 15.62 7.28
N ALA A 84 -7.52 14.63 6.52
CA ALA A 84 -8.07 14.41 5.19
C ALA A 84 -9.56 14.03 5.27
N SER A 85 -10.28 14.35 4.21
CA SER A 85 -11.66 13.90 4.05
C SER A 85 -11.74 12.37 4.07
N SER A 86 -12.65 11.85 4.89
CA SER A 86 -12.96 10.43 5.07
C SER A 86 -13.64 9.76 3.87
N ASP A 87 -13.79 10.48 2.75
CA ASP A 87 -14.66 10.07 1.64
C ASP A 87 -14.16 8.85 0.87
N VAL A 88 -12.85 8.54 0.93
CA VAL A 88 -12.33 7.31 0.33
C VAL A 88 -12.50 6.17 1.31
N GLN A 89 -13.50 5.32 1.08
CA GLN A 89 -13.65 4.07 1.79
C GLN A 89 -12.64 3.04 1.29
N LEU A 90 -11.97 2.36 2.23
CA LEU A 90 -11.17 1.19 1.93
C LEU A 90 -12.12 0.01 1.69
N LEU A 91 -11.87 -0.73 0.62
CA LEU A 91 -12.61 -1.97 0.34
C LEU A 91 -12.31 -2.99 1.42
N ARG A 92 -13.33 -3.75 1.80
CA ARG A 92 -13.17 -4.98 2.58
C ARG A 92 -12.70 -6.11 1.66
N ILE A 93 -11.99 -7.09 2.21
CA ILE A 93 -11.51 -8.24 1.42
C ILE A 93 -12.64 -8.95 0.65
N ASP A 94 -13.83 -9.02 1.23
CA ASP A 94 -15.00 -9.66 0.65
C ASP A 94 -15.71 -8.82 -0.41
N GLU A 95 -15.32 -7.57 -0.63
CA GLU A 95 -15.81 -6.71 -1.72
C GLU A 95 -14.95 -6.82 -2.98
N ILE A 96 -13.82 -7.51 -2.92
CA ILE A 96 -12.98 -7.82 -4.06
C ILE A 96 -13.41 -9.20 -4.60
N ASP A 97 -13.90 -9.25 -5.83
CA ASP A 97 -14.54 -10.45 -6.40
C ASP A 97 -13.65 -11.70 -6.30
N SER A 98 -12.34 -11.55 -6.55
CA SER A 98 -11.36 -12.64 -6.43
C SER A 98 -11.31 -13.26 -5.03
N PHE A 99 -11.63 -12.51 -3.98
CA PHE A 99 -11.53 -12.96 -2.59
C PHE A 99 -12.90 -13.10 -1.92
N ALA A 100 -14.00 -13.08 -2.69
CA ALA A 100 -15.36 -13.14 -2.15
C ALA A 100 -15.66 -14.44 -1.37
N THR A 101 -14.89 -15.51 -1.55
CA THR A 101 -15.03 -16.78 -0.81
C THR A 101 -14.85 -16.61 0.70
N VAL A 102 -14.13 -15.58 1.15
CA VAL A 102 -13.97 -15.27 2.59
C VAL A 102 -15.29 -14.94 3.29
N ARG A 103 -16.36 -14.59 2.55
CA ARG A 103 -17.71 -14.40 3.10
C ARG A 103 -18.26 -15.65 3.79
N ALA A 104 -17.79 -16.84 3.39
CA ALA A 104 -18.19 -18.09 4.01
C ALA A 104 -17.59 -18.30 5.42
N ILE A 105 -16.55 -17.53 5.78
CA ILE A 105 -15.86 -17.66 7.06
C ILE A 105 -16.23 -16.47 7.95
N ASP A 106 -16.91 -16.75 9.07
CA ASP A 106 -17.21 -15.76 10.10
C ASP A 106 -15.91 -15.33 10.80
N ALA A 107 -15.75 -14.03 11.06
CA ALA A 107 -14.59 -13.49 11.78
C ALA A 107 -14.41 -14.14 13.17
N ARG A 108 -15.51 -14.51 13.84
CA ARG A 108 -15.50 -15.21 15.13
C ARG A 108 -14.87 -16.60 15.05
N ALA A 109 -14.94 -17.26 13.90
CA ALA A 109 -14.36 -18.59 13.70
C ALA A 109 -12.82 -18.56 13.73
N VAL A 110 -12.20 -17.41 13.44
CA VAL A 110 -10.74 -17.25 13.41
C VAL A 110 -10.20 -16.38 14.54
N ALA A 111 -11.07 -15.76 15.34
CA ALA A 111 -10.69 -14.77 16.35
C ALA A 111 -9.68 -15.30 17.38
N ALA A 112 -9.71 -16.60 17.70
CA ALA A 112 -8.84 -17.21 18.70
C ALA A 112 -7.35 -17.26 18.30
N PHE A 113 -7.03 -17.14 17.01
CA PHE A 113 -5.66 -17.33 16.50
C PHE A 113 -5.24 -16.29 15.45
N SER A 114 -6.01 -15.22 15.26
CA SER A 114 -5.80 -14.24 14.19
C SER A 114 -5.16 -12.93 14.63
N THR A 115 -4.84 -12.75 15.92
CA THR A 115 -4.20 -11.51 16.41
C THR A 115 -3.18 -11.81 17.51
N PRO A 116 -1.91 -12.12 17.16
CA PRO A 116 -1.39 -12.32 15.80
C PRO A 116 -1.70 -13.71 15.22
N LEU A 117 -1.89 -13.74 13.90
CA LEU A 117 -1.79 -14.94 13.09
C LEU A 117 -0.32 -15.37 12.93
N GLN A 118 0.02 -16.61 13.29
CA GLN A 118 1.40 -17.12 13.32
C GLN A 118 1.89 -17.66 11.97
N ILE A 119 1.65 -16.94 10.89
CA ILE A 119 1.93 -17.39 9.51
C ILE A 119 3.03 -16.55 8.86
N ASN A 120 3.90 -17.21 8.07
CA ASN A 120 4.91 -16.53 7.27
C ASN A 120 4.30 -15.85 6.05
N GLU A 121 4.89 -14.74 5.64
CA GLU A 121 4.47 -13.96 4.48
C GLU A 121 4.42 -14.77 3.19
N ARG A 122 5.38 -15.68 2.98
CA ARG A 122 5.44 -16.55 1.81
C ARG A 122 4.21 -17.45 1.64
N VAL A 123 3.62 -17.94 2.74
CA VAL A 123 2.38 -18.74 2.69
C VAL A 123 1.23 -17.87 2.21
N ILE A 124 1.16 -16.62 2.72
CA ILE A 124 0.15 -15.63 2.31
C ILE A 124 0.33 -15.28 0.83
N LYS A 125 1.57 -15.03 0.39
CA LYS A 125 1.92 -14.77 -1.02
C LYS A 125 1.44 -15.91 -1.92
N HIS A 126 1.77 -17.14 -1.56
CA HIS A 126 1.35 -18.33 -2.31
C HIS A 126 -0.19 -18.48 -2.36
N CYS A 127 -0.87 -18.27 -1.23
CA CYS A 127 -2.32 -18.30 -1.16
C CYS A 127 -2.95 -17.25 -2.09
N VAL A 128 -2.48 -16.01 -2.07
CA VAL A 128 -2.99 -14.93 -2.93
C VAL A 128 -2.82 -15.29 -4.41
N HIS A 129 -1.63 -15.72 -4.83
CA HIS A 129 -1.37 -16.16 -6.21
C HIS A 129 -2.32 -17.29 -6.64
N THR A 130 -2.54 -18.26 -5.76
CA THR A 130 -3.46 -19.38 -6.02
C THR A 130 -4.88 -18.91 -6.23
N VAL A 131 -5.37 -18.02 -5.35
CA VAL A 131 -6.76 -17.51 -5.39
C VAL A 131 -7.02 -16.67 -6.64
N ILE A 132 -6.05 -15.85 -7.06
CA ILE A 132 -6.20 -15.03 -8.28
C ILE A 132 -5.87 -15.80 -9.57
N GLY A 133 -5.47 -17.07 -9.46
CA GLY A 133 -5.12 -17.92 -10.61
C GLY A 133 -3.85 -17.46 -11.32
N ASP A 134 -2.88 -16.91 -10.59
CA ASP A 134 -1.60 -16.50 -11.14
C ASP A 134 -0.58 -17.65 -11.01
N PRO A 135 -0.15 -18.27 -12.13
CA PRO A 135 0.77 -19.41 -12.08
C PRO A 135 2.22 -19.00 -11.77
N TYR A 136 2.55 -17.70 -11.81
CA TYR A 136 3.91 -17.22 -11.64
C TYR A 136 4.10 -16.56 -10.27
N ILE A 137 4.67 -17.33 -9.33
CA ILE A 137 5.07 -16.80 -8.03
C ILE A 137 6.54 -16.39 -8.14
N GLY A 138 6.78 -15.08 -8.27
CA GLY A 138 8.13 -14.51 -8.40
C GLY A 138 8.98 -14.68 -7.14
N ARG A 139 10.31 -14.72 -7.31
CA ARG A 139 11.26 -14.68 -6.19
C ARG A 139 11.45 -13.25 -5.72
N ASP A 140 11.52 -13.06 -4.40
CA ASP A 140 11.81 -11.78 -3.80
C ASP A 140 13.22 -11.30 -4.22
N TRP A 141 13.32 -10.10 -4.77
CA TRP A 141 14.60 -9.46 -5.06
C TRP A 141 14.64 -8.04 -4.49
N GLY A 142 15.84 -7.55 -4.18
CA GLY A 142 16.04 -6.35 -3.33
C GLY A 142 15.50 -5.01 -3.85
N GLY A 143 14.82 -4.98 -4.99
CA GLY A 143 14.18 -3.79 -5.56
C GLY A 143 12.66 -3.87 -5.72
N GLU A 144 12.00 -4.93 -5.23
CA GLU A 144 10.54 -5.05 -5.33
C GLU A 144 9.81 -3.88 -4.66
N ARG A 145 8.82 -3.32 -5.35
CA ARG A 145 8.01 -2.20 -4.84
C ARG A 145 6.79 -2.70 -4.06
N SER A 146 6.44 -3.97 -4.23
CA SER A 146 5.40 -4.74 -3.54
C SER A 146 5.71 -6.22 -3.65
N ASP A 147 5.12 -7.03 -2.79
CA ASP A 147 5.36 -8.47 -2.74
C ASP A 147 4.59 -9.24 -3.83
N ILE A 148 3.49 -8.67 -4.34
CA ILE A 148 2.75 -9.18 -5.51
C ILE A 148 2.36 -8.02 -6.42
N GLU A 149 2.60 -8.17 -7.72
CA GLU A 149 2.03 -7.36 -8.80
C GLU A 149 1.26 -8.28 -9.74
N SER A 150 -0.01 -7.97 -10.05
CA SER A 150 -0.83 -8.81 -10.94
C SER A 150 -1.95 -8.04 -11.62
N ASP A 151 -2.33 -8.45 -12.83
CA ASP A 151 -3.52 -7.98 -13.55
C ASP A 151 -4.71 -8.95 -13.44
N ARG A 152 -4.58 -10.03 -12.66
CA ARG A 152 -5.57 -11.12 -12.60
C ARG A 152 -6.68 -10.92 -11.56
N VAL A 153 -6.52 -9.96 -10.65
CA VAL A 153 -7.54 -9.67 -9.62
C VAL A 153 -8.81 -9.16 -10.28
N GLN A 154 -9.95 -9.74 -9.91
CA GLN A 154 -11.27 -9.30 -10.34
C GLN A 154 -11.86 -8.34 -9.30
N LEU A 155 -12.33 -7.19 -9.78
CA LEU A 155 -13.00 -6.17 -8.99
C LEU A 155 -14.11 -5.52 -9.83
N GLY A 156 -15.35 -5.65 -9.40
CA GLY A 156 -16.52 -5.13 -10.13
C GLY A 156 -16.72 -5.82 -11.48
N GLY A 157 -16.48 -7.13 -11.54
CA GLY A 157 -16.67 -7.96 -12.74
C GLY A 157 -15.60 -7.80 -13.82
N ARG A 158 -14.50 -7.10 -13.53
CA ARG A 158 -13.38 -6.91 -14.47
C ARG A 158 -12.03 -7.12 -13.80
N ARG A 159 -11.04 -7.48 -14.62
CA ARG A 159 -9.63 -7.55 -14.21
C ARG A 159 -9.05 -6.16 -13.97
N VAL A 160 -8.26 -6.02 -12.91
CA VAL A 160 -7.63 -4.76 -12.51
C VAL A 160 -6.17 -4.96 -12.15
N ALA A 161 -5.31 -4.04 -12.59
CA ALA A 161 -3.92 -3.98 -12.13
C ALA A 161 -3.90 -3.79 -10.62
N SER A 162 -3.18 -4.66 -9.92
CA SER A 162 -3.19 -4.76 -8.46
C SER A 162 -1.77 -4.93 -7.92
N ALA A 163 -1.51 -4.32 -6.76
CA ALA A 163 -0.26 -4.45 -6.04
C ALA A 163 -0.53 -4.76 -4.57
N PHE A 164 0.24 -5.66 -3.97
CA PHE A 164 0.07 -6.12 -2.59
C PHE A 164 1.34 -5.93 -1.78
N LEU A 165 1.24 -5.24 -0.66
CA LEU A 165 2.25 -5.23 0.38
C LEU A 165 1.84 -6.23 1.47
N LEU A 166 2.61 -7.29 1.64
CA LEU A 166 2.36 -8.39 2.58
C LEU A 166 3.33 -8.28 3.75
N LYS A 167 2.86 -8.65 4.94
CA LYS A 167 3.67 -8.67 6.16
C LYS A 167 3.30 -9.84 7.04
N GLY A 168 4.15 -10.86 7.02
CA GLY A 168 4.02 -12.03 7.88
C GLY A 168 4.50 -11.80 9.31
N ARG A 169 4.63 -12.90 10.06
CA ARG A 169 5.05 -12.91 11.49
C ARG A 169 6.44 -12.36 11.79
N SER A 170 7.26 -12.04 10.80
CA SER A 170 8.57 -11.41 11.02
C SER A 170 8.45 -10.00 11.58
N VAL A 171 7.35 -9.31 11.27
CA VAL A 171 6.96 -8.04 11.90
C VAL A 171 6.08 -8.37 13.10
N GLN A 172 6.51 -7.92 14.29
CA GLN A 172 5.84 -8.22 15.56
C GLN A 172 4.92 -7.05 15.96
N GLY A 173 3.70 -7.37 16.42
CA GLY A 173 2.73 -6.38 16.87
C GLY A 173 2.00 -5.64 15.74
N PRO A 174 1.28 -4.55 16.04
CA PRO A 174 0.52 -3.80 15.04
C PRO A 174 1.39 -3.19 13.92
N LEU A 175 0.86 -3.13 12.70
CA LEU A 175 1.57 -2.59 11.55
C LEU A 175 1.54 -1.05 11.49
N TYR A 176 2.38 -0.39 12.29
CA TYR A 176 2.58 1.05 12.19
C TYR A 176 3.38 1.42 10.93
N GLY A 177 3.29 2.69 10.53
CA GLY A 177 4.10 3.24 9.44
C GLY A 177 5.61 3.04 9.63
N SER A 178 6.12 3.02 10.87
CA SER A 178 7.54 2.73 11.17
C SER A 178 7.99 1.32 10.78
N GLU A 179 7.05 0.36 10.76
CA GLU A 179 7.31 -1.04 10.41
C GLU A 179 7.26 -1.28 8.89
N LEU A 180 6.86 -0.25 8.14
CA LEU A 180 6.74 -0.25 6.68
C LEU A 180 8.02 0.26 6.01
N GLY A 181 9.16 -0.32 6.41
CA GLY A 181 10.49 -0.05 5.87
C GLY A 181 11.31 0.95 6.71
N LYS A 182 12.62 1.03 6.44
CA LYS A 182 13.59 1.84 7.20
C LYS A 182 13.22 3.34 7.29
N ARG A 183 12.32 3.81 6.43
CA ARG A 183 11.80 5.19 6.37
C ARG A 183 10.27 5.27 6.34
N GLY A 184 9.55 4.17 6.60
CA GLY A 184 8.09 4.11 6.53
C GLY A 184 7.51 4.37 5.13
N ASP A 185 8.28 4.11 4.08
CA ASP A 185 7.99 4.50 2.71
C ASP A 185 7.36 3.38 1.86
N GLN A 186 7.13 2.18 2.41
CA GLN A 186 6.61 1.07 1.61
C GLN A 186 5.21 1.34 1.03
N ILE A 187 4.34 2.10 1.71
CA ILE A 187 3.05 2.53 1.12
C ILE A 187 3.25 3.50 -0.05
N VAL A 188 4.20 4.43 0.07
CA VAL A 188 4.56 5.34 -1.04
C VAL A 188 5.06 4.52 -2.23
N ARG A 189 5.93 3.53 -1.98
CA ARG A 189 6.45 2.62 -3.02
C ARG A 189 5.35 1.77 -3.66
N LEU A 190 4.44 1.21 -2.86
CA LEU A 190 3.28 0.46 -3.32
C LEU A 190 2.43 1.30 -4.28
N LEU A 191 2.08 2.51 -3.88
CA LEU A 191 1.21 3.39 -4.66
C LEU A 191 1.92 3.97 -5.90
N SER A 192 3.25 4.14 -5.85
CA SER A 192 4.05 4.59 -7.01
C SER A 192 3.99 3.64 -8.22
N GLN A 193 3.55 2.39 -8.01
CA GLN A 193 3.31 1.44 -9.09
C GLN A 193 2.06 1.75 -9.90
N ARG A 194 1.20 2.66 -9.41
CA ARG A 194 -0.03 3.09 -10.10
C ARG A 194 -0.99 1.94 -10.41
N ALA A 195 -1.00 0.93 -9.53
CA ALA A 195 -2.02 -0.10 -9.57
C ALA A 195 -3.41 0.52 -9.33
N GLN A 196 -4.43 -0.06 -9.96
CA GLN A 196 -5.80 0.34 -9.72
C GLN A 196 -6.30 -0.14 -8.36
N LEU A 197 -5.76 -1.25 -7.84
CA LEU A 197 -6.04 -1.75 -6.50
C LEU A 197 -4.72 -1.91 -5.72
N SER A 198 -4.59 -1.20 -4.60
CA SER A 198 -3.46 -1.37 -3.67
C SER A 198 -3.93 -2.05 -2.39
N VAL A 199 -3.29 -3.15 -2.01
CA VAL A 199 -3.65 -3.92 -0.82
C VAL A 199 -2.49 -3.88 0.16
N VAL A 200 -2.77 -3.54 1.41
CA VAL A 200 -1.82 -3.70 2.53
C VAL A 200 -2.33 -4.81 3.43
N GLN A 201 -1.53 -5.83 3.64
CA GLN A 201 -1.85 -7.00 4.43
C GLN A 201 -0.87 -7.12 5.60
N HIS A 202 -1.39 -7.47 6.78
CA HIS A 202 -0.58 -7.91 7.91
C HIS A 202 -1.26 -9.00 8.74
N VAL A 203 -0.46 -9.80 9.44
CA VAL A 203 -0.92 -10.90 10.30
C VAL A 203 -1.40 -10.46 11.69
N HIS A 204 -1.24 -9.19 12.04
CA HIS A 204 -1.79 -8.56 13.24
C HIS A 204 -2.74 -7.42 12.84
N GLU A 205 -3.22 -6.68 13.82
CA GLU A 205 -3.89 -5.39 13.65
C GLU A 205 -3.13 -4.44 12.70
N VAL A 206 -3.89 -3.75 11.85
CA VAL A 206 -3.43 -2.60 11.06
C VAL A 206 -4.09 -1.33 11.62
N PRO A 207 -3.34 -0.46 12.31
CA PRO A 207 -3.84 0.77 12.92
C PRO A 207 -4.46 1.77 11.94
N ASN A 208 -5.26 2.70 12.45
CA ASN A 208 -5.94 3.72 11.65
C ASN A 208 -4.96 4.62 10.90
N GLU A 209 -3.80 4.91 11.48
CA GLU A 209 -2.77 5.75 10.85
C GLU A 209 -2.29 5.14 9.53
N THR A 210 -2.06 3.83 9.50
CA THR A 210 -1.66 3.09 8.29
C THR A 210 -2.80 3.03 7.28
N ARG A 211 -4.04 2.86 7.74
CA ARG A 211 -5.24 2.91 6.89
C ARG A 211 -5.41 4.29 6.26
N ASP A 212 -5.18 5.35 7.02
CA ASP A 212 -5.29 6.75 6.57
C ASP A 212 -4.21 7.08 5.54
N GLN A 213 -2.97 6.64 5.74
CA GLN A 213 -1.90 6.78 4.73
C GLN A 213 -2.32 6.18 3.38
N LEU A 214 -2.95 5.00 3.40
CA LEU A 214 -3.43 4.37 2.17
C LEU A 214 -4.60 5.17 1.53
N ARG A 215 -5.54 5.70 2.34
CA ARG A 215 -6.61 6.59 1.85
C ARG A 215 -6.03 7.86 1.22
N TYR A 216 -5.05 8.49 1.87
CA TYR A 216 -4.38 9.70 1.38
C TYR A 216 -3.72 9.45 0.03
N GLY A 217 -3.07 8.30 -0.11
CA GLY A 217 -2.47 7.85 -1.35
C GLY A 217 -3.46 7.71 -2.50
N VAL A 218 -4.61 7.05 -2.23
CA VAL A 218 -5.69 6.93 -3.22
C VAL A 218 -6.25 8.29 -3.62
N ILE A 219 -6.47 9.20 -2.67
CA ILE A 219 -6.94 10.56 -2.97
C ILE A 219 -5.93 11.28 -3.86
N ALA A 220 -4.64 11.18 -3.58
CA ALA A 220 -3.58 11.80 -4.37
C ALA A 220 -3.58 11.26 -5.82
N LEU A 221 -3.53 9.92 -5.99
CA LEU A 221 -3.57 9.27 -7.30
C LEU A 221 -4.79 9.64 -8.15
N ARG A 222 -5.96 9.77 -7.50
CA ARG A 222 -7.20 10.22 -8.15
C ARG A 222 -7.16 11.71 -8.48
N THR A 223 -6.51 12.52 -7.67
CA THR A 223 -6.44 13.98 -7.84
C THR A 223 -5.52 14.36 -8.99
N THR A 224 -4.35 13.74 -9.10
CA THR A 224 -3.42 13.99 -10.21
C THR A 224 -3.89 13.37 -11.52
N GLY A 225 -4.88 12.47 -11.47
CA GLY A 225 -5.34 11.71 -12.61
C GLY A 225 -4.39 10.58 -13.00
N ALA A 226 -3.35 10.31 -12.20
CA ALA A 226 -2.43 9.19 -12.44
C ALA A 226 -3.17 7.85 -12.46
N VAL A 227 -4.12 7.67 -11.54
CA VAL A 227 -5.02 6.50 -11.51
C VAL A 227 -6.42 6.96 -11.08
N PRO A 228 -7.28 7.40 -12.02
CA PRO A 228 -8.59 8.01 -11.70
C PRO A 228 -9.53 7.10 -10.90
N ASN A 229 -9.38 5.79 -11.05
CA ASN A 229 -10.18 4.76 -10.38
C ASN A 229 -9.39 4.01 -9.30
N ALA A 230 -8.33 4.60 -8.74
CA ALA A 230 -7.53 3.95 -7.69
C ALA A 230 -8.42 3.52 -6.52
N GLN A 231 -8.25 2.31 -6.04
CA GLN A 231 -8.93 1.74 -4.88
C GLN A 231 -7.89 1.15 -3.95
N ALA A 232 -8.26 0.95 -2.69
CA ALA A 232 -7.37 0.30 -1.75
C ALA A 232 -8.11 -0.58 -0.76
N SER A 233 -7.41 -1.56 -0.21
CA SER A 233 -7.91 -2.49 0.79
C SER A 233 -6.85 -2.71 1.87
N VAL A 234 -7.29 -2.96 3.09
CA VAL A 234 -6.41 -3.32 4.20
C VAL A 234 -6.89 -4.64 4.79
N TRP A 235 -6.00 -5.61 4.91
CA TRP A 235 -6.28 -6.93 5.47
C TRP A 235 -5.46 -7.11 6.74
N ASP A 236 -6.14 -7.19 7.87
CA ASP A 236 -5.48 -7.53 9.14
C ASP A 236 -5.40 -9.05 9.34
N GLY A 237 -4.96 -9.47 10.52
CA GLY A 237 -4.83 -10.89 10.84
C GLY A 237 -6.15 -11.66 10.76
N VAL A 238 -7.30 -11.03 11.02
CA VAL A 238 -8.62 -11.67 10.91
C VAL A 238 -8.96 -11.90 9.43
N ASP A 239 -8.81 -10.87 8.59
CA ASP A 239 -9.04 -11.00 7.15
C ASP A 239 -8.10 -12.02 6.51
N THR A 240 -6.83 -12.00 6.92
CA THR A 240 -5.81 -12.95 6.46
C THR A 240 -6.14 -14.38 6.87
N ALA A 241 -6.55 -14.60 8.12
CA ALA A 241 -6.94 -15.92 8.60
C ALA A 241 -8.18 -16.45 7.88
N ARG A 242 -9.18 -15.59 7.62
CA ARG A 242 -10.37 -15.96 6.84
C ARG A 242 -10.01 -16.38 5.41
N LEU A 243 -9.09 -15.66 4.76
CA LEU A 243 -8.57 -16.02 3.45
C LEU A 243 -7.89 -17.38 3.45
N LEU A 244 -6.92 -17.58 4.35
CA LEU A 244 -6.16 -18.82 4.45
C LEU A 244 -7.06 -20.02 4.78
N LEU A 245 -8.04 -19.84 5.67
CA LEU A 245 -8.99 -20.89 6.04
C LEU A 245 -9.93 -21.23 4.87
N ALA A 246 -10.47 -20.21 4.19
CA ALA A 246 -11.33 -20.40 3.01
C ALA A 246 -10.60 -21.11 1.86
N ALA A 247 -9.29 -20.85 1.71
CA ALA A 247 -8.44 -21.48 0.69
C ALA A 247 -7.84 -22.83 1.14
N GLY A 248 -8.08 -23.28 2.38
CA GLY A 248 -7.59 -24.56 2.90
C GLY A 248 -6.11 -24.59 3.30
N TYR A 249 -5.46 -23.43 3.46
CA TYR A 249 -4.06 -23.31 3.87
C TYR A 249 -3.86 -23.48 5.37
N ILE A 250 -4.88 -23.17 6.16
CA ILE A 250 -4.89 -23.39 7.60
C ILE A 250 -6.13 -24.18 8.03
N GLY A 251 -6.00 -24.92 9.12
CA GLY A 251 -7.12 -25.57 9.81
C GLY A 251 -7.92 -24.59 10.67
N THR A 252 -9.00 -25.10 11.26
CA THR A 252 -9.86 -24.36 12.21
C THR A 252 -9.16 -24.02 13.52
N ASP A 253 -7.97 -24.56 13.76
CA ASP A 253 -7.10 -24.25 14.89
C ASP A 253 -5.99 -23.24 14.54
N GLY A 254 -5.96 -22.74 13.29
CA GLY A 254 -4.96 -21.80 12.81
C GLY A 254 -3.62 -22.42 12.41
N THR A 255 -3.49 -23.75 12.45
CA THR A 255 -2.26 -24.44 12.05
C THR A 255 -2.23 -24.67 10.54
N LEU A 256 -1.03 -24.77 9.95
CA LEU A 256 -0.88 -25.06 8.52
C LEU A 256 -1.41 -26.45 8.20
N THR A 257 -2.19 -26.55 7.13
CA THR A 257 -2.55 -27.84 6.51
C THR A 257 -1.37 -28.36 5.68
N GLU A 258 -1.53 -29.54 5.06
CA GLU A 258 -0.55 -30.05 4.09
C GLU A 258 -0.29 -29.06 2.94
N ILE A 259 -1.34 -28.40 2.44
CA ILE A 259 -1.24 -27.36 1.38
C ILE A 259 -0.43 -26.18 1.90
N GLY A 260 -0.74 -25.72 3.12
CA GLY A 260 -0.03 -24.61 3.75
C GLY A 260 1.45 -24.90 3.99
N GLN A 261 1.77 -26.13 4.41
CA GLN A 261 3.14 -26.57 4.64
C GLN A 261 3.93 -26.66 3.33
N GLN A 262 3.34 -27.24 2.27
CA GLN A 262 3.95 -27.29 0.94
C GLN A 262 4.26 -25.88 0.41
N ALA A 263 3.37 -24.92 0.60
CA ALA A 263 3.59 -23.53 0.22
C ALA A 263 4.76 -22.88 1.00
N ASP A 264 4.87 -23.14 2.31
CA ASP A 264 5.97 -22.63 3.13
C ASP A 264 7.33 -23.18 2.65
N ASP A 265 7.36 -24.47 2.31
CA ASP A 265 8.57 -25.18 1.88
C ASP A 265 9.00 -24.80 0.44
N GLN A 266 8.05 -24.68 -0.48
CA GLN A 266 8.32 -24.34 -1.87
C GLN A 266 9.05 -23.01 -2.00
N LEU A 267 8.60 -21.98 -1.27
CA LEU A 267 9.23 -20.66 -1.32
C LEU A 267 10.49 -20.59 -0.46
N ARG A 268 10.59 -21.37 0.62
CA ARG A 268 11.84 -21.49 1.39
C ARG A 268 13.01 -22.02 0.54
N SER A 269 12.74 -23.01 -0.32
CA SER A 269 13.76 -23.59 -1.21
C SER A 269 14.22 -22.66 -2.35
N GLN A 270 13.49 -21.56 -2.61
CA GLN A 270 13.81 -20.58 -3.64
C GLN A 270 14.58 -19.36 -3.13
N SER A 271 14.61 -19.16 -1.81
CA SER A 271 15.36 -18.10 -1.11
C SER A 271 16.76 -18.54 -0.65
N GLY A 272 17.14 -19.79 -0.92
CA GLY A 272 18.45 -20.38 -0.62
C GLY A 272 19.45 -20.27 -1.76
#